data_AF-A0A1S3DHQ5-F1
#
_entry.id   AF-A0A1S3DHQ5-F1
#
_cell.length_a   1.000
_cell.length_b   1.000
_cell.length_c   1.000
_cell.angle_alpha   90.00
_cell.angle_beta   90.00
_cell.angle_gamma   90.00
#
_symmetry.space_group_name_H-M   'P 1'
#
loop_
_entity.id
_entity.type
_entity.pdbx_description
1 polymer ?
#
loop_
_entity_poly.entity_id
_entity_poly.type
_entity_poly.pdbx_seq_one_letter_code
_entity_poly.pdbx_strand_id
1 'polypeptide(L)'
;RSPGLAYSTEVLPVFFVTSLCSSYLQPLLDQLLYPALCSRIPGQVTSIAEYAKGLTRSLKAIQKQGPYTLVGEIWSSCVVLEMTKLLEKGGDKVVVILLEGLPDTVESSMQDIVNLNSTTLVVQVVDNLSVF
;
A
#
# COMPACT_ATOMS: atom_id res chain seq x y z
N ARG A 1 -27.76 14.52 -13.52
CA ARG A 1 -26.35 14.32 -13.95
C ARG A 1 -25.49 14.96 -12.86
N SER A 2 -24.93 14.16 -11.95
CA SER A 2 -24.16 14.68 -10.81
C SER A 2 -22.71 14.95 -11.22
N PRO A 3 -22.13 16.11 -10.90
CA PRO A 3 -20.76 16.47 -11.25
C PRO A 3 -19.80 15.90 -10.19
N GLY A 4 -19.34 14.66 -10.38
CA GLY A 4 -18.50 14.00 -9.37
C GLY A 4 -17.40 13.09 -9.92
N LEU A 5 -17.08 13.16 -11.21
CA LEU A 5 -16.10 12.26 -11.82
C LEU A 5 -15.12 12.97 -12.76
N ALA A 6 -14.64 14.14 -12.32
CA ALA A 6 -13.46 14.77 -12.88
C ALA A 6 -12.47 14.96 -11.73
N TYR A 7 -11.89 13.85 -11.25
CA TYR A 7 -10.75 13.91 -10.36
C TYR A 7 -9.63 14.63 -11.11
N SER A 8 -9.26 15.82 -10.63
CA SER A 8 -8.09 16.54 -11.09
C SER A 8 -6.88 15.61 -10.98
N THR A 9 -6.19 15.39 -12.10
CA THR A 9 -4.98 14.59 -12.23
C THR A 9 -3.74 15.20 -11.55
N GLU A 10 -3.90 16.19 -10.67
CA GLU A 10 -2.80 16.98 -10.11
C GLU A 10 -2.29 16.51 -8.73
N VAL A 11 -3.05 15.66 -8.02
CA VAL A 11 -2.70 15.23 -6.66
C VAL A 11 -2.19 13.79 -6.66
N LEU A 12 -0.94 13.58 -6.24
CA LEU A 12 -0.31 12.25 -6.20
C LEU A 12 -0.89 11.39 -5.07
N PRO A 13 -1.18 10.10 -5.33
CA PRO A 13 -1.75 9.21 -4.33
C PRO A 13 -0.73 8.81 -3.25
N VAL A 14 -1.25 8.45 -2.07
CA VAL A 14 -0.52 7.78 -1.00
C VAL A 14 -0.79 6.28 -1.08
N PHE A 15 0.27 5.48 -1.20
CA PHE A 15 0.17 4.03 -1.35
C PHE A 15 0.41 3.31 -0.02
N PHE A 16 -0.63 2.73 0.54
CA PHE A 16 -0.59 1.94 1.77
C PHE A 16 -0.35 0.47 1.43
N VAL A 17 0.76 -0.09 1.91
CA VAL A 17 0.96 -1.54 1.96
C VAL A 17 0.42 -2.01 3.31
N THR A 18 -0.77 -2.59 3.33
CA THR A 18 -1.46 -2.90 4.59
C THR A 18 -1.13 -4.29 5.08
N SER A 19 -0.83 -4.42 6.37
CA SER A 19 -0.58 -5.70 7.07
C SER A 19 -1.80 -6.22 7.84
N LEU A 20 -2.81 -5.39 8.06
CA LEU A 20 -4.00 -5.65 8.88
C LEU A 20 -5.30 -5.37 8.11
N CYS A 21 -6.45 -5.70 8.71
CA CYS A 21 -7.75 -5.27 8.21
C CYS A 21 -7.77 -3.75 8.03
N SER A 22 -8.13 -3.28 6.84
CA SER A 22 -8.22 -1.86 6.48
C SER A 22 -9.05 -1.02 7.45
N SER A 23 -9.93 -1.64 8.25
CA SER A 23 -10.75 -1.01 9.27
C SER A 23 -9.95 -0.28 10.36
N TYR A 24 -8.73 -0.72 10.72
CA TYR A 24 -7.92 -0.02 11.72
C TYR A 24 -7.37 1.31 11.18
N LEU A 25 -7.08 1.33 9.88
CA LEU A 25 -6.61 2.51 9.18
C LEU A 25 -7.75 3.45 8.74
N GLN A 26 -9.01 3.00 8.76
CA GLN A 26 -10.13 3.80 8.27
C GLN A 26 -10.18 5.22 8.86
N PRO A 27 -10.03 5.44 10.18
CA PRO A 27 -10.05 6.79 10.74
C PRO A 27 -8.96 7.70 10.17
N LEU A 28 -7.81 7.15 9.76
CA LEU A 28 -6.73 7.87 9.10
C LEU A 28 -7.05 8.11 7.61
N LEU A 29 -7.56 7.09 6.92
CA LEU A 29 -7.91 7.15 5.50
C LEU A 29 -9.05 8.16 5.25
N ASP A 30 -10.04 8.21 6.14
CA ASP A 30 -11.18 9.12 6.06
C ASP A 30 -10.80 10.59 6.23
N GLN A 31 -9.68 10.86 6.90
CA GLN A 31 -9.15 12.21 7.09
C GLN A 31 -8.12 12.60 6.03
N LEU A 32 -7.75 11.69 5.12
CA LEU A 32 -6.71 11.94 4.14
C LEU A 32 -7.25 12.82 3.01
N LEU A 33 -6.63 13.99 2.83
CA LEU A 33 -6.93 14.89 1.70
C LEU A 33 -6.40 14.38 0.35
N TYR A 34 -5.56 13.36 0.38
CA TYR A 34 -4.93 12.74 -0.78
C TYR A 34 -5.62 11.42 -1.14
N PRO A 35 -5.66 11.02 -2.42
CA PRO A 35 -6.15 9.70 -2.78
C PRO A 35 -5.31 8.60 -2.10
N ALA A 36 -5.96 7.67 -1.41
CA ALA A 36 -5.30 6.54 -0.76
C ALA A 36 -5.48 5.26 -1.58
N LEU A 37 -4.38 4.57 -1.86
CA LEU A 37 -4.37 3.29 -2.55
C LEU A 37 -3.86 2.21 -1.59
N CYS A 38 -4.73 1.27 -1.22
CA CYS A 38 -4.36 0.20 -0.29
C CYS A 38 -4.07 -1.11 -1.04
N SER A 39 -2.91 -1.72 -0.77
CA SER A 39 -2.61 -3.07 -1.24
C SER A 39 -3.47 -4.09 -0.50
N ARG A 40 -3.89 -5.15 -1.15
CA ARG A 40 -4.42 -6.32 -0.43
C ARG A 40 -3.32 -7.33 -0.18
N ILE A 41 -3.30 -7.91 1.02
CA ILE A 41 -2.40 -9.01 1.36
C ILE A 41 -2.79 -10.22 0.49
N PRO A 42 -1.86 -10.80 -0.29
CA PRO A 42 -2.16 -12.01 -1.03
C PRO A 42 -2.30 -13.18 -0.05
N GLY A 43 -3.16 -14.14 -0.38
CA GLY A 43 -3.40 -15.31 0.48
C GLY A 43 -2.15 -16.17 0.76
N GLN A 44 -1.05 -15.95 0.03
CA GLN A 44 0.26 -16.50 0.37
C GLN A 44 1.37 -15.53 -0.07
N VAL A 45 2.22 -15.12 0.87
CA VAL A 45 3.48 -14.42 0.59
C VAL A 45 4.63 -15.40 0.81
N THR A 46 5.24 -15.88 -0.28
CA THR A 46 6.40 -16.79 -0.20
C THR A 46 7.73 -16.04 -0.10
N SER A 47 7.76 -14.75 -0.47
CA SER A 47 8.95 -13.90 -0.42
C SER A 47 8.56 -12.43 -0.40
N ILE A 48 9.15 -11.67 0.53
CA ILE A 48 9.02 -10.20 0.60
C ILE A 48 9.45 -9.56 -0.72
N ALA A 49 10.56 -10.03 -1.30
CA ALA A 49 11.14 -9.43 -2.49
C ALA A 49 10.23 -9.62 -3.73
N GLU A 50 9.64 -10.81 -3.89
CA GLU A 50 8.70 -11.06 -5.00
C GLU A 50 7.41 -10.29 -4.81
N TYR A 51 6.91 -10.19 -3.58
CA TYR A 51 5.73 -9.38 -3.29
C TYR A 51 5.97 -7.90 -3.56
N ALA A 52 7.10 -7.35 -3.11
CA ALA A 52 7.52 -5.98 -3.37
C ALA A 52 7.66 -5.69 -4.88
N LYS A 53 8.23 -6.61 -5.66
CA LYS A 53 8.29 -6.50 -7.13
C LYS A 53 6.89 -6.44 -7.76
N GLY A 54 5.98 -7.31 -7.31
CA GLY A 54 4.60 -7.35 -7.80
C GLY A 54 3.83 -6.05 -7.52
N LEU A 55 3.94 -5.54 -6.29
CA LEU A 55 3.36 -4.26 -5.90
C LEU A 55 3.99 -3.09 -6.65
N THR A 56 5.31 -3.07 -6.82
CA THR A 56 6.02 -2.03 -7.59
C THR A 56 5.54 -1.99 -9.04
N ARG A 57 5.34 -3.15 -9.67
CA ARG A 57 4.79 -3.22 -11.04
C ARG A 57 3.38 -2.65 -11.12
N SER A 58 2.54 -2.98 -10.14
CA SER A 58 1.15 -2.51 -10.06
C SER A 58 1.11 -1.00 -9.81
N LEU A 59 1.95 -0.49 -8.92
CA LEU A 59 2.11 0.92 -8.63
C LEU A 59 2.55 1.69 -9.89
N LYS A 60 3.55 1.20 -10.64
CA LYS A 60 4.03 1.81 -11.88
C LYS A 60 3.00 1.81 -13.02
N ALA A 61 2.04 0.88 -13.00
CA ALA A 61 0.93 0.89 -13.95
C ALA A 61 -0.07 2.02 -13.66
N ILE A 62 -0.18 2.45 -12.40
CA ILE A 62 -1.06 3.54 -11.96
C ILE A 62 -0.34 4.89 -12.10
N GLN A 63 0.88 4.99 -11.57
CA GLN A 63 1.72 6.19 -11.60
C GLN A 63 3.07 5.84 -12.22
N LYS A 64 3.35 6.35 -13.42
CA LYS A 64 4.53 5.95 -14.20
C LYS A 64 5.87 6.40 -13.61
N GLN A 65 5.89 7.54 -12.91
CA GLN A 65 7.09 8.19 -12.39
C GLN A 65 6.82 8.77 -11.00
N GLY A 66 7.87 8.84 -10.18
CA GLY A 66 7.80 9.45 -8.85
C GLY A 66 7.53 10.96 -8.86
N PRO A 67 7.37 11.58 -7.68
CA PRO A 67 7.61 10.97 -6.37
C PRO A 67 6.50 10.02 -5.93
N TYR A 68 6.86 8.89 -5.32
CA TYR A 68 5.91 7.97 -4.70
C TYR A 68 5.87 8.20 -3.20
N THR A 69 4.69 8.11 -2.59
CA THR A 69 4.56 8.08 -1.11
C THR A 69 4.09 6.69 -0.72
N LEU A 70 4.92 5.95 0.02
CA LEU A 70 4.63 4.59 0.47
C LEU A 70 4.45 4.59 1.99
N VAL A 71 3.39 3.93 2.45
CA VAL A 71 3.09 3.71 3.87
C VAL A 71 3.13 2.22 4.15
N GLY A 72 3.87 1.81 5.18
CA GLY A 72 3.96 0.42 5.61
C GLY A 72 3.73 0.30 7.11
N GLU A 73 3.18 -0.83 7.54
CA GLU A 73 2.88 -1.11 8.94
C GLU A 73 3.47 -2.46 9.34
N ILE A 74 4.04 -2.59 10.54
CA ILE A 74 4.51 -3.87 11.11
C ILE A 74 5.34 -4.64 10.06
N TRP A 75 4.87 -5.80 9.56
CA TRP A 75 5.59 -6.64 8.61
C TRP A 75 5.64 -6.04 7.19
N SER A 76 4.63 -5.28 6.79
CA SER A 76 4.60 -4.62 5.47
C SER A 76 5.60 -3.48 5.37
N SER A 77 6.16 -3.01 6.49
CA SER A 77 7.32 -2.11 6.50
C SER A 77 8.49 -2.70 5.71
N CYS A 78 8.79 -3.99 5.87
CA CYS A 78 9.85 -4.66 5.12
C CYS A 78 9.55 -4.68 3.60
N VAL A 79 8.29 -4.83 3.22
CA VAL A 79 7.86 -4.79 1.82
C VAL A 79 8.03 -3.38 1.25
N VAL A 80 7.62 -2.33 1.98
CA VAL A 80 7.78 -0.92 1.57
C VAL A 80 9.25 -0.55 1.39
N LEU A 81 10.13 -1.02 2.27
CA LEU A 81 11.58 -0.80 2.13
C LEU A 81 12.14 -1.49 0.88
N GLU A 82 11.71 -2.72 0.57
CA GLU A 82 12.11 -3.39 -0.68
C GLU A 82 11.54 -2.69 -1.93
N MET A 83 10.30 -2.21 -1.89
CA MET A 83 9.73 -1.38 -2.98
C MET A 83 10.55 -0.10 -3.18
N THR A 84 10.95 0.55 -2.10
CA THR A 84 11.75 1.79 -2.13
C THR A 84 13.06 1.56 -2.86
N LYS A 85 13.80 0.50 -2.51
CA LYS A 85 15.05 0.13 -3.20
C LYS A 85 14.84 -0.07 -4.70
N LEU A 86 13.76 -0.74 -5.11
CA LEU A 86 13.45 -1.00 -6.51
C LEU A 86 13.12 0.28 -7.28
N LEU A 87 12.35 1.18 -6.67
CA LEU A 87 11.96 2.46 -7.25
C LEU A 87 13.15 3.42 -7.36
N GLU A 88 13.95 3.57 -6.30
CA GLU A 88 15.13 4.43 -6.28
C GLU A 88 16.21 3.94 -7.26
N LYS A 89 16.41 2.63 -7.38
CA LYS A 89 17.27 2.05 -8.43
C LYS A 89 16.80 2.41 -9.84
N GLY A 90 15.49 2.64 -10.01
CA GLY A 90 14.89 3.11 -11.26
C GLY A 90 14.96 4.62 -11.47
N GLY A 91 15.57 5.38 -10.54
CA GLY A 91 15.70 6.83 -10.60
C GLY A 91 14.52 7.61 -10.02
N ASP A 92 13.55 6.93 -9.40
CA ASP A 92 12.39 7.56 -8.80
C ASP A 92 12.68 8.04 -7.36
N LYS A 93 12.07 9.16 -6.95
CA LYS A 93 12.07 9.59 -5.54
C LYS A 93 10.94 8.91 -4.78
N VAL A 94 11.21 8.52 -3.54
CA VAL A 94 10.23 7.84 -2.68
C VAL A 94 10.22 8.48 -1.30
N VAL A 95 9.01 8.78 -0.80
CA VAL A 95 8.75 9.11 0.61
C VAL A 95 8.24 7.85 1.29
N VAL A 96 8.84 7.49 2.42
CA VAL A 96 8.47 6.31 3.21
C VAL A 96 7.94 6.75 4.56
N ILE A 97 6.76 6.24 4.92
CA ILE A 97 6.13 6.42 6.23
C ILE A 97 5.92 5.02 6.83
N LEU A 98 6.48 4.77 8.00
CA LEU A 98 6.31 3.49 8.70
C LEU A 98 5.45 3.71 9.95
N LEU A 99 4.29 3.05 10.00
CA LEU A 99 3.38 3.07 11.15
C LEU A 99 3.67 1.85 12.03
N GLU A 100 4.04 2.07 13.29
CA GLU A 100 4.41 1.00 14.24
C GLU A 100 5.48 0.02 13.74
N GLY A 101 6.49 0.52 13.02
CA GLY A 101 7.62 -0.29 12.59
C GLY A 101 8.53 -0.67 13.77
N LEU A 102 8.48 -1.93 14.22
CA LEU A 102 9.51 -2.54 15.06
C LEU A 102 10.36 -3.46 14.18
N PRO A 103 11.53 -3.02 13.66
CA PRO A 103 12.37 -3.81 12.77
C PRO A 103 12.77 -5.17 13.36
N ASP A 104 12.90 -5.23 14.69
CA ASP A 104 13.46 -6.37 15.42
C ASP A 104 12.42 -7.47 15.75
N THR A 105 11.14 -7.23 15.49
CA THR A 105 10.04 -8.16 15.90
C THR A 105 9.34 -8.85 14.72
N VAL A 106 9.71 -8.50 13.48
CA VAL A 106 9.06 -8.98 12.26
C VAL A 106 9.36 -10.46 11.98
N GLU A 107 10.57 -10.96 12.30
CA GLU A 107 10.92 -12.38 12.09
C GLU A 107 10.06 -13.34 12.92
N SER A 108 9.72 -12.97 14.17
CA SER A 108 8.88 -13.80 15.03
C SER A 108 7.40 -13.78 14.59
N SER A 109 6.93 -12.67 14.03
CA SER A 109 5.52 -12.51 13.64
C SER A 109 5.19 -13.11 12.26
N MET A 110 6.20 -13.39 11.44
CA MET A 110 6.03 -14.01 10.11
C MET A 110 5.56 -15.47 10.18
N GLN A 111 5.82 -16.20 11.27
CA GLN A 111 5.38 -17.60 11.38
C GLN A 111 3.86 -17.74 11.51
N ASP A 112 3.18 -16.73 12.06
CA ASP A 112 1.74 -16.80 12.31
C ASP A 112 0.88 -16.47 11.08
N ILE A 113 1.39 -15.67 10.14
CA ILE A 113 0.65 -15.18 8.97
C ILE A 113 0.58 -16.23 7.83
N VAL A 114 1.52 -17.18 7.78
CA VAL A 114 1.60 -18.21 6.73
C VAL A 114 0.40 -19.19 6.76
N ASN A 115 -0.42 -19.19 7.82
CA ASN A 115 -1.49 -20.16 8.02
C ASN A 115 -2.91 -19.75 7.55
N LEU A 116 -3.11 -18.61 6.90
CA LEU A 116 -4.45 -18.17 6.48
C LEU A 116 -4.70 -18.40 4.98
N ASN A 117 -5.41 -19.49 4.69
CA ASN A 117 -5.77 -19.95 3.34
C ASN A 117 -6.77 -19.03 2.62
N SER A 118 -6.47 -18.81 1.33
CA SER A 118 -7.37 -18.72 0.16
C SER A 118 -8.38 -17.57 0.07
N THR A 119 -8.29 -16.76 -1.01
CA THR A 119 -9.34 -16.51 -2.05
C THR A 119 -8.94 -15.34 -2.97
N THR A 120 -9.29 -15.45 -4.25
CA THR A 120 -9.11 -14.57 -5.43
C THR A 120 -9.03 -13.05 -5.20
N LEU A 121 -8.11 -12.41 -5.93
CA LEU A 121 -7.81 -10.97 -5.93
C LEU A 121 -8.94 -10.12 -6.55
N VAL A 122 -9.43 -9.13 -5.78
CA VAL A 122 -10.28 -8.02 -6.24
C VAL A 122 -9.65 -6.72 -5.75
N VAL A 123 -9.34 -5.79 -6.64
CA VAL A 123 -8.91 -4.43 -6.28
C VAL A 123 -10.16 -3.60 -6.00
N GLN A 124 -10.26 -2.99 -4.80
CA GLN A 124 -11.33 -2.04 -4.50
C GLN A 124 -10.76 -0.62 -4.52
N VAL A 125 -11.37 0.24 -5.32
CA VAL A 125 -11.27 1.69 -5.16
C VAL A 125 -12.15 2.04 -3.96
N VAL A 126 -11.58 2.72 -2.97
CA VAL A 126 -12.36 3.27 -1.84
C VAL A 126 -12.82 4.66 -2.29
N ASP A 127 -14.01 4.74 -2.86
CA ASP A 127 -14.66 6.01 -3.18
C ASP A 127 -15.24 6.60 -1.89
N ASN A 128 -14.50 7.49 -1.24
CA ASN A 128 -15.02 8.29 -0.14
C ASN A 128 -15.86 9.45 -0.68
N LEU A 129 -17.10 9.14 -1.06
CA LEU A 129 -18.18 10.12 -1.21
C LEU A 129 -19.39 9.68 -0.41
N SER A 130 -19.36 9.96 0.89
CA SER A 130 -20.57 10.12 1.70
C SER A 130 -20.51 11.49 2.37
N VAL A 131 -20.91 12.51 1.62
CA VAL A 131 -21.37 13.77 2.22
C VAL A 131 -22.77 13.48 2.76
N PHE A 132 -22.93 13.39 4.08
CA PHE A 132 -24.09 13.86 4.85
C PHE A 132 -23.71 14.00 6.32
#